data_AF-A0A2N7QVA3-F1
#
_entry.id   AF-A0A2N7QVA3-F1
#
_cell.length_a   1.000
_cell.length_b   1.000
_cell.length_c   1.000
_cell.angle_alpha   90.00
_cell.angle_beta   90.00
_cell.angle_gamma   90.00
#
_symmetry.space_group_name_H-M   'P 1'
#
loop_
_entity.id
_entity.type
_entity.pdbx_description
1 polymer ?
#
loop_
_entity_poly.entity_id
_entity_poly.type
_entity_poly.pdbx_seq_one_letter_code
_entity_poly.pdbx_strand_id
1 'polypeptide(L)' 'MSRTIISTSLIAACLALAGCGSSTRVVQNNDTCGKQMTDLQSALASGAMTQHEYDKARQVAIERCDSHDNR' A
#
# COMPACT_ATOMS: atom_id res chain seq x y z
N MET A 1 -38.93 35.76 -13.79
CA MET A 1 -37.46 35.58 -13.70
C MET A 1 -37.14 34.98 -12.34
N SER A 2 -37.25 33.65 -12.20
CA SER A 2 -37.16 32.98 -10.89
C SER A 2 -36.99 31.45 -11.03
N ARG A 3 -36.36 30.99 -12.11
CA ARG A 3 -36.09 29.55 -12.34
C ARG A 3 -34.60 29.23 -12.53
N THR A 4 -33.75 30.23 -12.68
CA THR A 4 -32.31 30.09 -12.93
C THR A 4 -31.45 30.01 -11.66
N ILE A 5 -32.03 30.26 -10.48
CA ILE A 5 -31.28 30.34 -9.21
C ILE A 5 -31.14 28.96 -8.53
N ILE A 6 -31.99 27.99 -8.88
CA ILE A 6 -32.01 26.66 -8.25
C ILE A 6 -30.92 25.75 -8.85
N SER A 7 -30.51 25.96 -10.10
CA SER A 7 -29.57 25.05 -10.79
C SER A 7 -28.10 25.26 -10.41
N THR A 8 -27.72 26.41 -9.86
CA THR A 8 -26.33 26.73 -9.51
C THR A 8 -25.88 26.14 -8.17
N SER A 9 -26.81 25.81 -7.27
CA SER A 9 -26.49 25.26 -5.94
C SER A 9 -26.07 23.78 -5.99
N LEU A 10 -26.57 23.00 -6.95
CA LEU A 10 -26.20 21.59 -7.13
C LEU A 10 -24.76 21.41 -7.60
N ILE A 11 -24.24 22.32 -8.42
CA ILE A 11 -22.87 22.23 -8.97
C ILE A 11 -21.82 22.52 -7.89
N ALA A 12 -22.10 23.48 -7.00
CA ALA A 12 -21.21 23.82 -5.89
C ALA A 12 -21.09 22.69 -4.85
N ALA A 13 -22.16 21.92 -4.62
CA ALA A 13 -22.15 20.78 -3.71
C ALA A 13 -21.30 19.61 -4.23
N CYS A 14 -21.28 19.37 -5.55
CA CYS A 14 -20.45 18.31 -6.15
C CYS A 14 -18.94 18.62 -6.09
N LEU A 15 -18.56 19.90 -6.20
CA LEU A 15 -17.16 20.34 -6.11
C LEU A 15 -16.62 20.24 -4.68
N ALA A 16 -17.48 20.40 -3.66
CA ALA A 16 -17.09 20.25 -2.26
C ALA A 16 -16.75 18.80 -1.88
N LEU A 17 -17.36 17.80 -2.53
CA LEU A 17 -17.04 16.38 -2.31
C LEU A 17 -15.75 15.94 -3.00
N ALA A 18 -15.37 16.56 -4.13
CA ALA A 18 -14.12 16.27 -4.83
C ALA A 18 -12.87 16.74 -4.04
N GLY A 19 -13.03 17.62 -3.05
CA GLY A 19 -11.94 18.13 -2.21
C GLY A 19 -11.63 17.30 -0.96
N CYS A 20 -12.46 16.32 -0.60
CA CYS A 20 -12.27 15.48 0.58
C CYS A 20 -11.79 14.07 0.16
N GLY A 21 -10.57 13.97 -0.36
CA GLY A 21 -10.06 12.68 -0.83
C GLY A 21 -8.56 12.58 -1.05
N SER A 22 -7.79 13.61 -0.71
CA SER A 22 -6.33 13.56 -0.84
C SER A 22 -5.66 13.57 0.54
N SER A 23 -6.09 12.65 1.40
CA SER A 23 -5.12 12.07 2.33
C SER A 23 -4.71 10.76 1.68
N THR A 24 -3.73 10.86 0.77
CA THR A 24 -2.91 9.69 0.44
C THR A 24 -2.24 9.33 1.75
N ARG A 25 -2.88 8.48 2.55
CA ARG A 25 -2.17 7.75 3.59
C ARG A 25 -1.16 6.94 2.81
N VAL A 26 0.05 7.49 2.71
CA VAL A 26 1.22 6.71 2.40
C VAL A 26 1.20 5.65 3.49
N VAL A 27 0.76 4.45 3.13
CA VAL A 27 0.90 3.28 3.98
C VAL A 27 2.41 3.18 4.14
N GLN A 28 2.93 3.74 5.24
CA GLN A 28 4.30 3.55 5.63
C GLN A 28 4.43 2.06 5.88
N ASN A 29 4.90 1.37 4.86
CA ASN A 29 5.05 -0.07 4.82
C ASN A 29 6.31 -0.44 5.63
N ASN A 30 6.45 0.11 6.84
CA ASN A 30 7.56 -0.26 7.73
C ASN A 30 7.40 -1.71 8.21
N ASP A 31 6.18 -2.27 8.13
CA ASP A 31 5.90 -3.68 8.41
C ASP A 31 6.22 -4.63 7.24
N THR A 32 6.70 -4.15 6.08
CA THR A 32 6.87 -5.02 4.90
C THR A 32 7.90 -6.11 5.15
N CYS A 33 8.96 -5.80 5.89
CA CYS A 33 10.11 -6.69 6.05
C CYS A 33 9.79 -7.92 6.88
N GLY A 34 9.14 -7.75 8.03
CA GLY A 34 8.68 -8.86 8.86
C GLY A 34 7.62 -9.72 8.17
N LYS A 35 6.69 -9.08 7.46
CA LYS A 35 5.66 -9.80 6.68
C LYS A 35 6.26 -10.62 5.54
N GLN A 36 7.21 -10.06 4.77
CA GLN A 36 7.86 -10.79 3.68
C GLN A 36 8.59 -12.04 4.19
N MET A 37 9.31 -11.94 5.31
CA MET A 37 9.99 -13.10 5.90
C MET A 37 9.02 -14.19 6.40
N THR A 38 7.85 -13.78 6.88
CA THR A 38 6.80 -14.69 7.34
C THR A 38 6.12 -15.40 6.17
N ASP A 39 5.87 -14.69 5.07
CA ASP A 39 5.33 -15.27 3.83
C ASP A 39 6.30 -16.28 3.22
N LEU A 40 7.59 -15.96 3.17
CA LEU A 40 8.62 -16.89 2.68
C LEU A 40 8.66 -18.18 3.52
N GLN A 41 8.60 -18.07 4.85
CA GLN A 41 8.55 -19.25 5.73
C GLN A 41 7.27 -20.06 5.51
N SER A 42 6.13 -19.40 5.31
CA SER A 42 4.86 -20.08 5.04
C SER A 42 4.88 -20.80 3.69
N ALA A 43 5.52 -20.23 2.69
CA ALA A 43 5.69 -20.86 1.38
C ALA A 43 6.62 -22.09 1.46
N LEU A 44 7.69 -22.03 2.26
CA LEU A 44 8.55 -23.18 2.51
C LEU A 44 7.80 -24.28 3.28
N ALA A 45 7.07 -23.92 4.34
CA ALA A 45 6.31 -24.85 5.18
C ALA A 45 5.15 -25.52 4.43
N SER A 46 4.54 -24.82 3.48
CA SER A 46 3.50 -25.36 2.60
C SER A 46 4.05 -26.17 1.42
N GLY A 47 5.38 -26.20 1.24
CA GLY A 47 6.03 -26.87 0.11
C GLY A 47 5.85 -26.14 -1.23
N ALA A 48 5.34 -24.90 -1.21
CA ALA A 48 5.21 -24.04 -2.39
C ALA A 48 6.57 -23.55 -2.91
N MET A 49 7.62 -23.64 -2.09
CA MET A 49 9.02 -23.42 -2.50
C MET A 49 9.95 -24.43 -1.85
N THR A 50 11.07 -24.67 -2.50
CA THR A 50 12.17 -25.48 -1.98
C THR A 50 13.05 -24.68 -1.02
N GLN A 51 13.85 -25.38 -0.19
CA GLN A 51 14.81 -24.73 0.72
C GLN A 51 15.77 -23.80 -0.02
N HIS A 52 16.23 -24.18 -1.22
CA HIS A 52 17.14 -23.37 -2.02
C HIS A 52 16.51 -22.04 -2.49
N GLU A 53 15.24 -22.09 -2.89
CA GLU A 53 14.48 -20.90 -3.30
C GLU A 53 14.18 -20.00 -2.11
N TYR A 54 13.86 -20.59 -0.95
CA TYR A 54 13.71 -19.87 0.30
C TYR A 54 14.97 -19.11 0.68
N ASP A 55 16.14 -19.76 0.65
CA ASP A 55 17.41 -19.15 1.06
C ASP A 55 17.77 -17.95 0.16
N LYS A 56 17.60 -18.08 -1.17
CA LYS A 56 17.78 -16.98 -2.12
C LYS A 56 16.81 -15.83 -1.87
N ALA A 57 15.52 -16.13 -1.72
CA ALA A 57 14.50 -15.11 -1.52
C ALA A 57 14.67 -14.39 -0.19
N ARG A 58 15.06 -15.11 0.86
CA ARG A 58 15.37 -14.58 2.19
C ARG A 58 16.55 -13.61 2.15
N GLN A 59 17.62 -13.97 1.45
CA GLN A 59 18.79 -13.08 1.33
C GLN A 59 18.44 -11.76 0.65
N VAL A 60 17.70 -11.82 -0.47
CA VAL A 60 17.24 -10.63 -1.20
C VAL A 60 16.29 -9.78 -0.35
N ALA A 61 15.41 -10.41 0.43
CA ALA A 61 14.51 -9.70 1.33
C ALA A 61 15.31 -8.97 2.44
N ILE A 62 16.29 -9.63 3.05
CA ILE A 62 17.16 -9.03 4.09
C ILE A 62 17.93 -7.84 3.53
N GLU A 63 18.61 -7.98 2.39
CA GLU A 63 19.38 -6.89 1.76
C GLU A 63 18.50 -5.67 1.47
N ARG A 64 17.28 -5.90 1.00
CA ARG A 64 16.33 -4.82 0.70
C ARG A 64 15.80 -4.13 1.96
N CYS A 65 15.68 -4.87 3.06
CA CYS A 65 15.27 -4.36 4.36
C CYS A 65 16.39 -3.56 5.05
N ASP A 66 17.61 -4.09 5.03
CA ASP A 66 18.79 -3.46 5.63
C ASP A 66 19.14 -2.13 4.91
N SER A 67 19.01 -2.10 3.58
CA SER A 67 19.21 -0.88 2.79
C SER A 67 18.14 0.20 3.04
N HIS A 68 16.96 -0.18 3.55
CA HIS A 68 15.88 0.75 3.87
C HIS A 68 15.99 1.30 5.31
N ASP A 69 16.69 0.63 6.21
CA ASP A 69 16.94 1.10 7.59
C ASP A 69 18.05 2.16 7.64
N ASN A 70 18.98 2.14 6.68
CA ASN A 70 20.14 3.04 6.63
C ASN A 70 19.89 4.37 5.88
N ARG A 71 18.63 4.81 5.73
CA ARG A 71 18.23 6.06 5.04
C ARG A 71 17.33 6.93 5.90
#